data_AF-A0A0S3SBA9-F1
#
_entry.id   AF-A0A0S3SBA9-F1
#
_cell.length_a   1.000
_cell.length_b   1.000
_cell.length_c   1.000
_cell.angle_alpha   90.00
_cell.angle_beta   90.00
_cell.angle_gamma   90.00
#
_symmetry.space_group_name_H-M   'P 1'
#
loop_
_entity.id
_entity.type
_entity.pdbx_description
1 polymer ?
#
loop_
_entity_poly.entity_id
_entity_poly.type
_entity_poly.pdbx_seq_one_letter_code
_entity_poly.pdbx_strand_id
1 'polypeptide(L)'
;MQAIFGFQDVSEVIEDGLPEVSDRATEEEKKSYKWQVKLDSKARFLLYQCVSPMIFNKISKAATAKEVWDILVKTYGDGDRNTKVKLQALRRQFEILVMEENETVAEYFDKV
;
A
#
# COMPACT_ATOMS: atom_id res chain seq x y z
N MET A 1 -6.91 -2.96 -9.88
CA MET A 1 -7.32 -3.71 -8.66
C MET A 1 -8.79 -3.49 -8.33
N GLN A 2 -9.31 -2.27 -8.43
CA GLN A 2 -10.73 -1.95 -8.22
C GLN A 2 -11.71 -2.85 -9.00
N ALA A 3 -11.41 -3.21 -10.25
CA ALA A 3 -12.23 -4.14 -11.03
C ALA A 3 -12.36 -5.54 -10.38
N ILE A 4 -11.29 -6.06 -9.74
CA ILE A 4 -11.32 -7.35 -9.04
C ILE A 4 -12.16 -7.21 -7.76
N PHE A 5 -12.02 -6.10 -7.03
CA PHE A 5 -12.75 -5.87 -5.78
C PHE A 5 -14.25 -5.71 -6.02
N GLY A 6 -14.63 -4.98 -7.07
CA GLY A 6 -16.04 -4.88 -7.49
C GLY A 6 -16.60 -6.24 -7.94
N PHE A 7 -15.86 -6.99 -8.75
CA PHE A 7 -16.32 -8.32 -9.18
C PHE A 7 -16.44 -9.35 -8.04
N GLN A 8 -15.63 -9.20 -6.99
CA GLN A 8 -15.63 -10.12 -5.84
C GLN A 8 -16.50 -9.66 -4.68
N ASP A 9 -17.20 -8.53 -4.83
CA ASP A 9 -18.04 -7.88 -3.81
C ASP A 9 -17.30 -7.60 -2.49
N VAL A 10 -16.05 -7.14 -2.58
CA VAL A 10 -15.19 -6.85 -1.42
C VAL A 10 -14.78 -5.38 -1.27
N SER A 11 -15.26 -4.47 -2.14
CA SER A 11 -14.83 -3.06 -2.09
C SER A 11 -15.23 -2.39 -0.77
N GLU A 12 -16.47 -2.62 -0.30
CA GLU A 12 -16.99 -1.99 0.92
C GLU A 12 -16.13 -2.33 2.15
N VAL A 13 -15.78 -3.61 2.36
CA VAL A 13 -14.94 -4.01 3.51
C VAL A 13 -13.49 -3.53 3.42
N ILE A 14 -13.00 -3.22 2.21
CA ILE A 14 -11.67 -2.66 1.99
C ILE A 14 -11.66 -1.15 2.22
N GLU A 15 -12.72 -0.46 1.85
CA GLU A 15 -12.82 1.01 1.90
C GLU A 15 -13.33 1.50 3.26
N ASP A 16 -14.41 0.91 3.76
CA ASP A 16 -15.11 1.34 4.99
C ASP A 16 -14.69 0.52 6.21
N GLY A 17 -14.19 -0.70 6.00
CA GLY A 17 -13.78 -1.61 7.08
C GLY A 17 -14.94 -2.39 7.69
N LEU A 18 -14.65 -3.11 8.78
CA LEU A 18 -15.66 -3.88 9.49
C LEU A 18 -16.42 -2.99 10.49
N PRO A 19 -17.76 -3.05 10.53
CA PRO A 19 -18.55 -2.29 11.48
C PRO A 19 -18.37 -2.84 12.89
N GLU A 20 -18.34 -1.95 13.88
CA GLU A 20 -18.36 -2.34 15.28
C GLU A 20 -19.76 -2.85 15.66
N VAL A 21 -19.81 -4.04 16.25
CA VAL A 21 -21.06 -4.64 16.72
C VAL A 21 -21.13 -4.54 18.23
N SER A 22 -22.20 -3.91 18.73
CA SER A 22 -22.51 -3.86 20.16
C SER A 22 -22.99 -5.22 20.67
N ASP A 23 -22.69 -5.56 21.93
CA ASP A 23 -23.17 -6.79 22.59
C ASP A 23 -24.71 -6.92 22.62
N ARG A 24 -25.44 -5.80 22.43
CA ARG A 24 -26.92 -5.75 22.36
C ARG A 24 -27.48 -5.93 20.95
N ALA A 25 -26.64 -6.29 19.97
CA ALA A 25 -27.06 -6.45 18.59
C ALA A 25 -28.14 -7.53 18.42
N THR A 26 -29.10 -7.23 17.55
CA THR A 26 -30.14 -8.16 17.10
C THR A 26 -29.54 -9.33 16.32
N GLU A 27 -30.28 -10.43 16.22
CA GLU A 27 -29.79 -11.61 15.50
C GLU A 27 -29.61 -11.35 14.00
N GLU A 28 -30.36 -10.42 13.40
CA GLU A 28 -30.10 -9.95 12.03
C GLU A 28 -28.75 -9.22 11.91
N GLU A 29 -28.43 -8.33 12.85
CA GLU A 29 -27.15 -7.59 12.87
C GLU A 29 -25.95 -8.50 13.09
N LYS A 30 -26.10 -9.55 13.92
CA LYS A 30 -25.03 -10.56 14.08
C LYS A 30 -24.82 -11.37 12.81
N LYS A 31 -25.88 -11.68 12.06
CA LYS A 31 -25.78 -12.39 10.77
C LYS A 31 -25.09 -11.52 9.72
N SER A 32 -25.46 -10.25 9.61
CA SER A 32 -24.81 -9.32 8.68
C SER A 32 -23.34 -9.13 9.02
N TYR A 33 -22.98 -8.99 10.30
CA TYR A 33 -21.59 -8.91 10.72
C TYR A 33 -20.78 -10.15 10.35
N LYS A 34 -21.31 -11.35 10.64
CA LYS A 34 -20.65 -12.61 10.24
C LYS A 34 -20.43 -12.69 8.73
N TRP A 35 -21.35 -12.14 7.93
CA TRP A 35 -21.17 -12.04 6.48
C TRP A 35 -20.03 -11.08 6.11
N GLN A 36 -19.97 -9.91 6.72
CA GLN A 36 -18.90 -8.95 6.49
C GLN A 36 -17.52 -9.47 6.91
N VAL A 37 -17.42 -10.20 8.02
CA VAL A 37 -16.17 -10.86 8.45
C VAL A 37 -15.68 -11.88 7.40
N LYS A 38 -16.60 -12.58 6.73
CA LYS A 38 -16.23 -13.48 5.62
C LYS A 38 -15.71 -12.70 4.42
N LEU A 39 -16.35 -11.59 4.07
CA LEU A 39 -15.89 -10.71 2.99
C LEU A 39 -14.53 -10.09 3.32
N ASP A 40 -14.28 -9.67 4.57
CA ASP A 40 -12.98 -9.17 5.03
C ASP A 40 -11.89 -10.25 4.86
N SER A 41 -12.17 -11.49 5.27
CA SER A 41 -11.23 -12.60 5.11
C SER A 41 -10.92 -12.87 3.62
N LYS A 42 -11.95 -12.81 2.76
CA LYS A 42 -11.80 -12.96 1.30
C LYS A 42 -10.97 -11.82 0.70
N ALA A 43 -11.24 -10.58 1.13
CA ALA A 43 -10.51 -9.39 0.69
C ALA A 43 -9.03 -9.48 1.07
N ARG A 44 -8.72 -9.85 2.32
CA ARG A 44 -7.34 -10.06 2.80
C ARG A 44 -6.61 -11.11 1.97
N PHE A 45 -7.26 -12.24 1.69
CA PHE A 45 -6.67 -13.28 0.84
C PHE A 45 -6.33 -12.74 -0.56
N LEU A 46 -7.25 -12.03 -1.20
CA LEU A 46 -7.01 -11.43 -2.52
C LEU A 46 -5.86 -10.42 -2.48
N LEU A 47 -5.80 -9.57 -1.47
CA LEU A 47 -4.71 -8.61 -1.27
C LEU A 47 -3.36 -9.32 -1.13
N TYR A 48 -3.30 -10.42 -0.38
CA TYR A 48 -2.09 -11.21 -0.21
C TYR A 48 -1.62 -11.87 -1.52
N GLN A 49 -2.54 -12.33 -2.37
CA GLN A 49 -2.21 -12.90 -3.67
C GLN A 49 -1.62 -11.88 -4.65
N CYS A 50 -1.97 -10.60 -4.49
CA CYS A 50 -1.53 -9.55 -5.40
C CYS A 50 -0.22 -8.87 -5.00
N VAL A 51 0.44 -9.29 -3.92
CA VAL A 51 1.69 -8.68 -3.43
C VAL A 51 2.84 -9.67 -3.45
N SER A 52 4.07 -9.13 -3.53
CA SER A 52 5.27 -9.97 -3.43
C SER A 52 5.49 -10.45 -1.99
N PRO A 53 6.25 -11.55 -1.78
CA PRO A 53 6.54 -12.07 -0.43
C PRO A 53 7.17 -11.03 0.52
N MET A 54 7.98 -10.11 -0.03
CA MET A 54 8.58 -9.03 0.76
C MET A 54 7.53 -8.05 1.30
N ILE A 55 6.52 -7.72 0.49
CA ILE A 55 5.43 -6.83 0.88
C ILE A 55 4.48 -7.57 1.82
N PHE A 56 4.19 -8.83 1.54
CA PHE A 56 3.37 -9.69 2.39
C PHE A 56 3.83 -9.68 3.85
N ASN A 57 5.14 -9.83 4.10
CA ASN A 57 5.70 -9.81 5.46
C ASN A 57 5.42 -8.50 6.23
N LYS A 58 5.21 -7.37 5.52
CA LYS A 58 4.89 -6.09 6.14
C LYS A 58 3.40 -5.96 6.50
N ILE A 59 2.52 -6.61 5.74
CA ILE A 59 1.07 -6.53 5.90
C ILE A 59 0.47 -7.73 6.64
N SER A 60 1.22 -8.82 6.83
CA SER A 60 0.71 -10.09 7.39
C SER A 60 0.18 -9.99 8.82
N LYS A 61 0.63 -8.98 9.57
CA LYS A 61 0.17 -8.72 10.95
C LYS A 61 -1.13 -7.92 11.04
N ALA A 62 -1.62 -7.36 9.92
CA ALA A 62 -2.86 -6.60 9.90
C ALA A 62 -4.07 -7.52 10.15
N ALA A 63 -4.99 -7.05 10.98
CA ALA A 63 -6.17 -7.79 11.43
C ALA A 63 -7.32 -7.74 10.41
N THR A 64 -7.44 -6.64 9.66
CA THR A 64 -8.53 -6.41 8.70
C THR A 64 -8.02 -6.12 7.29
N ALA A 65 -8.86 -6.32 6.28
CA ALA A 65 -8.59 -5.95 4.91
C ALA A 65 -8.34 -4.45 4.77
N LYS A 66 -9.09 -3.64 5.53
CA LYS A 66 -8.93 -2.20 5.61
C LYS A 66 -7.52 -1.80 6.08
N GLU A 67 -7.04 -2.40 7.17
CA GLU A 67 -5.67 -2.15 7.66
C GLU A 67 -4.61 -2.54 6.63
N VAL A 68 -4.77 -3.70 5.98
CA VAL A 68 -3.86 -4.12 4.89
C VAL A 68 -3.84 -3.06 3.78
N TRP A 69 -5.02 -2.62 3.34
CA TRP A 69 -5.17 -1.62 2.29
C TRP A 69 -4.55 -0.27 2.67
N ASP A 70 -4.83 0.21 3.87
CA ASP A 70 -4.28 1.48 4.36
C ASP A 70 -2.76 1.44 4.47
N ILE A 71 -2.16 0.32 4.90
CA ILE A 71 -0.70 0.13 4.88
C ILE A 71 -0.17 0.19 3.44
N LEU A 72 -0.83 -0.47 2.49
CA LEU A 72 -0.41 -0.47 1.09
C LEU A 72 -0.51 0.93 0.47
N VAL A 73 -1.61 1.65 0.70
CA VAL A 73 -1.81 3.02 0.22
C VAL A 73 -0.80 3.97 0.87
N LYS A 74 -0.57 3.87 2.19
CA LYS A 74 0.43 4.71 2.87
C LYS A 74 1.85 4.45 2.38
N THR A 75 2.18 3.19 2.09
CA THR A 75 3.55 2.81 1.72
C THR A 75 3.84 3.06 0.23
N TYR A 76 2.82 2.91 -0.63
CA TYR A 76 2.99 2.88 -2.08
C TYR A 76 2.03 3.81 -2.86
N GLY A 77 0.93 4.26 -2.25
CA GLY A 77 -0.05 5.17 -2.85
C GLY A 77 0.44 6.61 -2.97
N ASP A 78 1.42 7.02 -2.16
CA ASP A 78 2.14 8.31 -2.29
C ASP A 78 3.18 8.31 -3.41
N GLY A 79 2.97 7.51 -4.47
CA GLY A 79 3.88 7.36 -5.59
C GLY A 79 4.35 8.70 -6.17
N ASP A 80 3.47 9.69 -6.24
CA ASP A 80 3.80 11.03 -6.73
C ASP A 80 4.71 11.80 -5.75
N ARG A 81 4.42 11.77 -4.44
CA ARG A 81 5.27 12.43 -3.43
C ARG A 81 6.63 11.76 -3.32
N ASN A 82 6.69 10.43 -3.28
CA ASN A 82 7.93 9.68 -3.23
C ASN A 82 8.77 9.87 -4.50
N THR A 83 8.13 9.96 -5.66
CA THR A 83 8.80 10.29 -6.93
C THR A 83 9.36 11.71 -6.90
N LYS A 84 8.57 12.70 -6.43
CA LYS A 84 9.03 14.09 -6.27
C LYS A 84 10.20 14.21 -5.31
N VAL A 85 10.17 13.54 -4.16
CA VAL A 85 11.28 13.56 -3.19
C VAL A 85 12.54 12.93 -3.78
N LYS A 86 12.42 11.79 -4.47
CA LYS A 86 13.56 11.17 -5.17
C LYS A 86 14.13 12.07 -6.27
N LEU A 87 13.26 12.70 -7.07
CA LEU A 87 13.67 13.66 -8.10
C LEU A 87 14.38 14.88 -7.49
N GLN A 88 13.88 15.41 -6.38
CA GLN A 88 14.53 16.51 -5.67
C GLN A 88 15.90 16.10 -5.10
N ALA A 89 16.01 14.89 -4.55
CA ALA A 89 17.29 14.37 -4.09
C ALA A 89 18.31 14.22 -5.23
N LEU A 90 17.90 13.67 -6.37
CA LEU A 90 18.74 13.56 -7.58
C LEU A 90 19.13 14.93 -8.14
N ARG A 91 18.17 15.87 -8.21
CA ARG A 91 18.45 17.24 -8.64
C ARG A 91 19.48 17.91 -7.74
N ARG A 92 19.36 17.75 -6.42
CA ARG A 92 20.35 18.29 -5.49
C ARG A 92 21.72 17.63 -5.65
N GLN A 93 21.77 16.31 -5.88
CA GLN A 93 23.04 15.62 -6.18
C GLN A 93 23.68 16.16 -7.46
N PHE A 94 22.89 16.47 -8.48
CA PHE A 94 23.37 17.07 -9.71
C PHE A 94 23.83 18.53 -9.53
N GLU A 95 23.09 19.36 -8.79
CA GLU A 95 23.44 20.76 -8.51
C GLU A 95 24.77 20.92 -7.74
N ILE A 96 25.12 19.92 -6.92
CA ILE A 96 26.40 19.89 -6.18
C ILE A 96 27.48 19.04 -6.89
N LEU A 97 27.17 18.48 -8.06
CA LEU A 97 28.11 17.65 -8.81
C LEU A 97 29.16 18.55 -9.47
N VAL A 98 30.36 18.56 -8.90
CA VAL A 98 31.52 19.30 -9.40
C VAL A 98 32.63 18.31 -9.70
N MET A 99 33.40 18.60 -10.75
CA MET A 99 34.56 17.81 -11.13
C MET A 99 35.67 18.01 -10.10
N GLU A 100 36.23 16.91 -9.59
CA GLU A 100 37.32 16.95 -8.62
C GLU A 100 38.68 17.26 -9.29
N GLU A 101 39.63 17.84 -8.56
CA GLU A 101 40.93 18.25 -9.13
C GLU A 101 41.75 17.09 -9.72
N ASN A 102 41.53 15.87 -9.22
CA ASN A 102 42.22 14.64 -9.62
C ASN A 102 41.38 13.75 -10.56
N GLU A 103 40.21 14.23 -10.99
CA GLU A 103 39.31 13.51 -11.89
C GLU A 103 39.61 13.85 -13.35
N THR A 104 39.54 12.88 -14.25
CA THR A 104 39.62 13.13 -15.70
C THR A 104 38.27 13.57 -16.26
N VAL A 105 38.27 14.30 -17.38
CA VAL A 105 37.03 14.75 -18.03
C VAL A 105 36.11 13.57 -18.36
N ALA A 106 36.66 12.43 -18.78
CA ALA A 106 35.89 11.23 -19.09
C ALA A 106 35.19 10.66 -17.84
N GLU A 107 35.91 10.54 -16.72
CA GLU A 107 35.37 10.04 -15.45
C GLU A 107 34.26 10.96 -14.90
N TYR A 108 34.40 12.27 -15.07
CA TYR A 108 33.36 13.22 -14.68
C TYR A 108 32.10 13.07 -15.53
N PHE A 109 32.25 12.92 -16.86
CA PHE A 109 31.12 12.71 -17.77
C PHE A 109 30.36 11.40 -17.47
N ASP A 110 31.03 10.37 -16.95
CA ASP A 110 30.37 9.12 -16.53
C ASP A 110 29.51 9.29 -15.25
N LYS A 111 29.70 10.38 -14.48
CA LYS A 111 28.89 10.70 -13.29
C LYS A 111 27.66 11.57 -13.57
N VAL A 112 27.57 12.15 -14.77
CA VAL A 112 26.51 13.06 -15.24
C VAL A 112 25.41 12.27 -15.94
#